data_AF-A0A6A6F0S7-F1
#
_entry.id   AF-A0A6A6F0S7-F1
#
_cell.length_a   1.000
_cell.length_b   1.000
_cell.length_c   1.000
_cell.angle_alpha   90.00
_cell.angle_beta   90.00
_cell.angle_gamma   90.00
#
_symmetry.space_group_name_H-M   'P 1'
#
loop_
_entity.id
_entity.type
_entity.pdbx_description
1 polymer ?
#
loop_
_entity_poly.entity_id
_entity_poly.type
_entity_poly.pdbx_seq_one_letter_code
_entity_poly.pdbx_strand_id
1 'polypeptide(L)'
;MVRGHRRGHEVDQGLPRDKEVDGYVNEHKRCKGHLCTSNDTYPIPYGFAIGGEITSSDGSVLNQAVINGDKNASDVARYLYDRIKGKRGIMCESCNGCRPVNTFRLVASPKKVPAGWIEVPPRVLGRGRFVYVSQDGRCRMEKVVEGMVIAMGRCPSQGADGAISMKISRADDDVFSVRIPCEVCKLTNADFDGDEMSMLPSISEAATRELSDCWKKV
;
A
#
# COMPACT_ATOMS: atom_id res chain seq x y z
N MET A 1 -46.28 36.57 -37.49
CA MET A 1 -46.41 36.16 -38.91
C MET A 1 -45.02 35.85 -39.47
N VAL A 2 -44.98 34.93 -40.42
CA VAL A 2 -43.91 33.99 -40.77
C VAL A 2 -42.80 34.58 -41.66
N ARG A 3 -41.63 33.88 -41.66
CA ARG A 3 -40.57 33.68 -42.69
C ARG A 3 -39.21 34.26 -42.22
N GLY A 4 -38.10 33.53 -42.07
CA GLY A 4 -37.69 32.18 -42.46
C GLY A 4 -36.54 32.26 -43.47
N HIS A 5 -35.31 31.84 -43.11
CA HIS A 5 -34.39 31.06 -43.95
C HIS A 5 -33.12 30.63 -43.20
N ARG A 6 -32.82 29.33 -43.29
CA ARG A 6 -31.65 28.62 -42.75
C ARG A 6 -30.51 28.59 -43.78
N ARG A 7 -29.26 28.62 -43.30
CA ARG A 7 -28.07 27.89 -43.80
C ARG A 7 -27.24 27.57 -42.55
N GLY A 8 -26.80 26.36 -42.22
CA GLY A 8 -26.43 25.21 -43.05
C GLY A 8 -24.91 25.09 -43.05
N HIS A 9 -24.32 24.55 -41.98
CA HIS A 9 -22.96 24.02 -41.98
C HIS A 9 -22.99 22.66 -41.29
N GLU A 10 -22.90 21.61 -42.10
CA GLU A 10 -22.68 20.22 -41.71
C GLU A 10 -21.21 20.05 -41.31
N VAL A 11 -20.96 19.36 -40.19
CA VAL A 11 -19.66 18.74 -39.90
C VAL A 11 -19.94 17.25 -39.76
N ASP A 12 -19.36 16.53 -40.70
CA ASP A 12 -19.49 15.09 -40.93
C ASP A 12 -18.85 14.30 -39.78
N GLN A 13 -19.65 13.44 -39.13
CA GLN A 13 -19.21 12.51 -38.09
C GLN A 13 -18.96 11.14 -38.72
N GLY A 14 -17.70 10.86 -39.05
CA GLY A 14 -17.27 9.53 -39.47
C GLY A 14 -16.83 8.66 -38.29
N LEU A 15 -17.77 7.96 -37.64
CA LEU A 15 -17.47 6.78 -36.82
C LEU A 15 -17.87 5.51 -37.59
N PRO A 16 -17.00 4.50 -37.75
CA PRO A 16 -17.43 3.19 -38.21
C PRO A 16 -18.16 2.44 -37.09
N ARG A 17 -19.33 1.92 -37.44
CA ARG A 17 -20.23 1.09 -36.62
C ARG A 17 -19.73 -0.35 -36.50
N ASP A 18 -19.91 -0.88 -35.28
CA ASP A 18 -20.40 -2.21 -34.90
C ASP A 18 -20.09 -3.42 -35.79
N LYS A 19 -19.28 -4.32 -35.22
CA LYS A 19 -19.55 -5.77 -35.28
C LYS A 19 -19.63 -6.29 -33.85
N GLU A 20 -20.84 -6.55 -33.38
CA GLU A 20 -21.13 -7.45 -32.25
C GLU A 20 -20.94 -8.92 -32.66
N VAL A 21 -21.13 -9.80 -31.66
CA VAL A 21 -21.31 -11.27 -31.68
C VAL A 21 -20.05 -12.02 -31.23
N ASP A 22 -20.02 -12.83 -30.17
CA ASP A 22 -20.99 -13.21 -29.14
C ASP A 22 -20.21 -13.94 -28.03
N GLY A 23 -20.67 -13.90 -26.78
CA GLY A 23 -20.13 -14.79 -25.74
C GLY A 23 -20.22 -14.32 -24.29
N TYR A 24 -21.12 -13.41 -23.93
CA TYR A 24 -21.46 -13.14 -22.53
C TYR A 24 -22.59 -14.07 -22.09
N VAL A 25 -22.26 -15.11 -21.33
CA VAL A 25 -23.23 -15.82 -20.47
C VAL A 25 -22.71 -15.85 -19.04
N ASN A 26 -23.15 -14.85 -18.28
CA ASN A 26 -23.75 -15.00 -16.95
C ASN A 26 -23.19 -16.08 -16.02
N GLU A 27 -22.41 -15.70 -14.99
CA GLU A 27 -22.93 -15.57 -13.61
C GLU A 27 -21.87 -15.26 -12.55
N HIS A 28 -21.82 -14.00 -12.10
CA HIS A 28 -21.58 -13.68 -10.69
C HIS A 28 -22.59 -12.62 -10.24
N LYS A 29 -23.89 -12.97 -10.26
CA LYS A 29 -25.02 -12.10 -9.88
C LYS A 29 -25.00 -11.60 -8.42
N ARG A 30 -23.92 -11.83 -7.65
CA ARG A 30 -23.76 -11.38 -6.25
C ARG A 30 -22.37 -10.88 -5.87
N CYS A 31 -21.48 -10.55 -6.81
CA CYS A 31 -20.17 -9.98 -6.46
C CYS A 31 -20.20 -8.44 -6.49
N LYS A 32 -20.36 -7.80 -5.32
CA LYS A 32 -20.28 -6.34 -5.15
C LYS A 32 -18.82 -5.88 -5.03
N GLY A 33 -18.02 -5.89 -6.09
CA GLY A 33 -16.65 -5.40 -5.91
C GLY A 33 -15.68 -5.31 -7.09
N HIS A 34 -16.10 -5.46 -8.36
CA HIS A 34 -15.14 -5.45 -9.46
C HIS A 34 -15.52 -4.40 -10.51
N LEU A 35 -14.88 -3.24 -10.43
CA LEU A 35 -14.63 -2.40 -11.61
C LEU A 35 -13.46 -3.05 -12.36
N CYS A 36 -13.78 -3.65 -13.50
CA CYS A 36 -12.81 -4.17 -14.44
C CYS A 36 -12.48 -3.05 -15.44
N THR A 37 -11.21 -2.71 -15.60
CA THR A 37 -10.72 -1.97 -16.78
C THR A 37 -9.64 -2.81 -17.44
N SER A 38 -9.83 -3.01 -18.74
CA SER A 38 -9.03 -3.79 -19.69
C SER A 38 -7.51 -3.60 -19.58
N ASN A 39 -6.79 -4.70 -19.83
CA ASN A 39 -5.34 -4.84 -20.09
C ASN A 39 -4.44 -4.95 -18.86
N ASP A 40 -4.35 -6.16 -18.30
CA ASP A 40 -3.23 -6.75 -17.53
C ASP A 40 -2.53 -5.90 -16.45
N THR A 41 -3.23 -4.88 -15.95
CA THR A 41 -2.78 -4.05 -14.84
C THR A 41 -3.69 -4.35 -13.67
N TYR A 42 -3.17 -5.04 -12.66
CA TYR A 42 -3.85 -5.15 -11.38
C TYR A 42 -3.57 -3.86 -10.58
N PRO A 43 -4.54 -2.96 -10.35
CA PRO A 43 -4.39 -2.01 -9.26
C PRO A 43 -4.38 -2.81 -7.96
N ILE A 44 -3.21 -2.92 -7.32
CA ILE A 44 -3.09 -3.43 -5.95
C ILE A 44 -3.66 -2.36 -5.00
N PRO A 45 -4.33 -2.80 -3.93
CA PRO A 45 -5.68 -2.36 -3.61
C PRO A 45 -5.72 -1.36 -2.46
N TYR A 46 -6.75 -0.52 -2.50
CA TYR A 46 -7.70 -0.35 -1.40
C TYR A 46 -7.11 -0.40 0.02
N GLY A 47 -6.33 0.62 0.36
CA GLY A 47 -6.02 1.03 1.74
C GLY A 47 -6.69 2.35 2.15
N PHE A 48 -7.54 2.91 1.29
CA PHE A 48 -7.92 4.33 1.30
C PHE A 48 -9.42 4.62 1.37
N ALA A 49 -10.30 3.67 1.70
CA ALA A 49 -11.73 3.94 1.65
C ALA A 49 -12.52 3.28 2.78
N ILE A 50 -12.87 4.10 3.78
CA ILE A 50 -13.94 3.86 4.75
C ILE A 50 -14.82 5.13 4.76
N GLY A 51 -16.05 5.04 4.26
CA GLY A 51 -17.05 6.12 4.34
C GLY A 51 -17.35 6.79 3.00
N GLY A 52 -18.32 7.73 2.98
CA GLY A 52 -18.96 8.34 1.79
C GLY A 52 -18.08 9.08 0.78
N GLU A 53 -16.76 8.91 0.86
CA GLU A 53 -15.75 9.31 -0.12
C GLU A 53 -15.89 8.56 -1.47
N ILE A 54 -16.78 7.55 -1.53
CA ILE A 54 -17.05 6.72 -2.72
C ILE A 54 -17.57 7.55 -3.91
N THR A 55 -18.21 8.70 -3.68
CA THR A 55 -18.84 9.50 -4.74
C THR A 55 -18.31 10.93 -4.86
N SER A 56 -17.57 11.43 -3.88
CA SER A 56 -17.17 12.84 -3.82
C SER A 56 -16.00 13.01 -2.87
N SER A 57 -15.00 13.80 -3.22
CA SER A 57 -13.92 14.17 -2.29
C SER A 57 -14.49 14.89 -1.06
N ASP A 58 -13.83 14.82 0.09
CA ASP A 58 -14.30 15.56 1.28
C ASP A 58 -14.51 17.05 1.01
N GLY A 59 -13.70 17.63 0.13
CA GLY A 59 -13.85 19.01 -0.32
C GLY A 59 -15.16 19.24 -1.09
N SER A 60 -15.60 18.27 -1.89
CA SER A 60 -16.90 18.32 -2.58
C SER A 60 -18.08 18.20 -1.62
N VAL A 61 -17.99 17.31 -0.61
CA VAL A 61 -19.04 17.18 0.42
C VAL A 61 -19.14 18.46 1.26
N LEU A 62 -18.00 19.06 1.61
CA LEU A 62 -17.94 20.35 2.32
C LEU A 62 -18.54 21.49 1.48
N ASN A 63 -18.19 21.57 0.20
CA ASN A 63 -18.70 22.60 -0.69
C ASN A 63 -20.22 22.52 -0.85
N GLN A 64 -20.78 21.31 -0.98
CA GLN A 64 -22.24 21.13 -1.02
C GLN A 64 -22.92 21.59 0.27
N ALA A 65 -22.35 21.26 1.43
CA ALA A 65 -22.88 21.72 2.72
C ALA A 65 -22.80 23.25 2.89
N VAL A 66 -21.80 23.91 2.32
CA VAL A 66 -21.72 25.38 2.30
C VAL A 66 -22.77 25.98 1.37
N ILE A 67 -22.94 25.42 0.16
CA ILE A 67 -23.93 25.89 -0.82
C ILE A 67 -25.35 25.74 -0.28
N ASN A 68 -25.63 24.66 0.44
CA ASN A 68 -26.93 24.41 1.07
C ASN A 68 -27.19 25.28 2.32
N GLY A 69 -26.19 26.02 2.80
CA GLY A 69 -26.29 26.82 4.02
C GLY A 69 -26.17 26.03 5.33
N ASP A 70 -25.84 24.73 5.25
CA ASP A 70 -25.68 23.84 6.41
C ASP A 70 -24.39 24.11 7.19
N LYS A 71 -23.41 24.78 6.57
CA LYS A 71 -22.13 25.15 7.17
C LYS A 71 -21.80 26.61 6.95
N ASN A 72 -21.38 27.29 8.01
CA ASN A 72 -20.89 28.67 7.92
C ASN A 72 -19.36 28.71 7.77
N ALA A 73 -18.81 29.92 7.59
CA ALA A 73 -17.37 30.13 7.42
C ALA A 73 -16.53 29.59 8.61
N SER A 74 -17.07 29.63 9.82
CA SER A 74 -16.41 29.14 11.02
C SER A 74 -16.32 27.61 11.03
N ASP A 75 -17.36 26.93 10.55
CA ASP A 75 -17.37 25.47 10.40
C ASP A 75 -16.36 24.99 9.36
N VAL A 76 -16.23 25.73 8.25
CA VAL A 76 -15.21 25.48 7.21
C VAL A 76 -13.81 25.70 7.76
N ALA A 77 -13.59 26.80 8.49
CA ALA A 77 -12.29 27.09 9.09
C ALA A 77 -11.88 26.01 10.10
N ARG A 78 -12.82 25.54 10.94
CA ARG A 78 -12.59 24.45 11.89
C ARG A 78 -12.27 23.14 11.16
N TYR A 79 -13.05 22.80 10.13
CA TYR A 79 -12.79 21.60 9.32
C TYR A 79 -11.39 21.62 8.70
N LEU A 80 -10.97 22.73 8.11
CA LEU A 80 -9.61 22.86 7.55
C LEU A 80 -8.52 22.78 8.62
N TYR A 81 -8.74 23.39 9.78
CA TYR A 81 -7.81 23.34 10.90
C TYR A 81 -7.66 21.93 11.48
N ASP A 82 -8.77 21.20 11.65
CA ASP A 82 -8.79 19.82 12.16
C ASP A 82 -8.18 18.82 11.17
N ARG A 83 -8.15 19.12 9.87
CA ARG A 83 -7.39 18.33 8.89
C ARG A 83 -5.89 18.48 9.06
N ILE A 84 -5.42 19.59 9.60
CA ILE A 84 -3.98 19.82 9.81
C ILE A 84 -3.57 19.34 11.19
N LYS A 85 -4.38 19.66 12.21
CA LYS A 85 -4.09 19.43 13.63
C LYS A 85 -4.67 18.11 14.14
N GLY A 86 -4.06 17.61 15.21
CA GLY A 86 -4.64 16.56 16.04
C GLY A 86 -4.18 15.19 15.59
N LYS A 87 -4.58 14.15 16.34
CA LYS A 87 -4.07 12.79 16.14
C LYS A 87 -4.33 12.21 14.75
N ARG A 88 -5.42 12.68 14.10
CA ARG A 88 -5.81 12.30 12.73
C ARG A 88 -5.52 13.38 11.68
N GLY A 89 -4.86 14.46 12.07
CA GLY A 89 -4.47 15.51 11.15
C GLY A 89 -3.31 15.06 10.26
N ILE A 90 -3.16 15.66 9.09
CA ILE A 90 -2.12 15.38 8.08
C ILE A 90 -0.72 15.46 8.72
N MET A 91 -0.49 16.39 9.64
CA MET A 91 0.78 16.54 10.34
C MET A 91 1.14 15.33 11.20
N CYS A 92 0.15 14.57 11.70
CA CYS A 92 0.37 13.37 12.50
C CYS A 92 0.28 12.08 11.65
N GLU A 93 -0.73 11.93 10.82
CA GLU A 93 -0.92 10.67 10.07
C GLU A 93 -0.03 10.59 8.82
N SER A 94 -0.03 11.62 7.97
CA SER A 94 0.69 11.56 6.69
C SER A 94 2.18 11.88 6.82
N CYS A 95 2.55 12.75 7.75
CA CYS A 95 3.94 13.17 7.92
C CYS A 95 4.74 12.32 8.92
N ASN A 96 4.09 11.64 9.87
CA ASN A 96 4.77 10.92 10.95
C ASN A 96 4.48 9.41 11.02
N GLY A 97 3.48 8.90 10.29
CA GLY A 97 3.12 7.47 10.36
C GLY A 97 2.23 7.00 9.22
N CYS A 98 2.82 6.76 8.05
CA CYS A 98 2.09 6.18 6.93
C CYS A 98 2.19 4.64 6.94
N ARG A 99 1.12 3.95 6.50
CA ARG A 99 1.15 2.50 6.26
C ARG A 99 2.04 2.22 5.04
N PRO A 100 3.19 1.55 5.19
CA PRO A 100 4.05 1.30 4.04
C PRO A 100 3.39 0.28 3.11
N VAL A 101 3.50 0.52 1.81
CA VAL A 101 2.89 -0.33 0.76
C VAL A 101 3.50 -1.74 0.76
N ASN A 102 4.81 -1.82 1.06
CA ASN A 102 5.55 -3.07 1.11
C ASN A 102 5.79 -3.49 2.56
N THR A 103 4.80 -4.12 3.19
CA THR A 103 4.97 -4.69 4.53
C THR A 103 4.36 -6.07 4.64
N PHE A 104 4.99 -6.90 5.45
CA PHE A 104 4.35 -8.10 5.99
C PHE A 104 4.75 -8.26 7.45
N ARG A 105 3.88 -8.96 8.21
CA ARG A 105 4.05 -9.19 9.63
C ARG A 105 3.91 -10.67 9.93
N LEU A 106 4.76 -11.17 10.80
CA LEU A 106 4.75 -12.56 11.26
C LEU A 106 5.10 -12.60 12.74
N VAL A 107 4.51 -13.55 13.45
CA VAL A 107 4.88 -13.87 14.83
C VAL A 107 6.36 -14.25 14.88
N ALA A 108 7.09 -13.74 15.87
CA ALA A 108 8.49 -14.02 16.10
C ALA A 108 8.66 -15.39 16.80
N SER A 109 9.75 -16.08 16.45
CA SER A 109 10.16 -17.30 17.14
C SER A 109 11.69 -17.36 17.22
N PRO A 110 12.27 -17.91 18.30
CA PRO A 110 13.71 -18.00 18.43
C PRO A 110 14.28 -19.12 17.56
N LYS A 111 15.39 -18.86 16.87
CA LYS A 111 16.26 -19.91 16.33
C LYS A 111 17.71 -19.44 16.32
N LYS A 112 18.65 -20.38 16.45
CA LYS A 112 20.06 -20.12 16.17
C LYS A 112 20.25 -20.03 14.65
N VAL A 113 20.11 -18.82 14.12
CA VAL A 113 20.45 -18.48 12.73
C VAL A 113 21.74 -17.64 12.73
N PRO A 114 22.48 -17.58 11.62
CA PRO A 114 23.67 -16.73 11.55
C PRO A 114 23.33 -15.26 11.82
N ALA A 115 24.25 -14.54 12.46
CA ALA A 115 24.08 -13.11 12.73
C ALA A 115 23.76 -12.34 11.44
N GLY A 116 22.80 -11.41 11.52
CA GLY A 116 22.28 -10.67 10.38
C GLY A 116 21.31 -11.46 9.49
N TRP A 117 20.99 -12.73 9.78
CA TRP A 117 20.02 -13.51 9.02
C TRP A 117 18.74 -13.76 9.80
N ILE A 118 17.63 -13.93 9.07
CA ILE A 118 16.36 -14.43 9.59
C ILE A 118 15.84 -15.52 8.66
N GLU A 119 15.13 -16.50 9.20
CA GLU A 119 14.39 -17.44 8.35
C GLU A 119 12.93 -17.03 8.24
N VAL A 120 12.43 -16.98 7.01
CA VAL A 120 11.02 -16.75 6.74
C VAL A 120 10.34 -18.04 6.27
N PRO A 121 9.04 -18.21 6.54
CA PRO A 121 8.25 -19.32 6.03
C PRO A 121 8.33 -19.46 4.50
N PRO A 122 8.42 -20.68 3.94
CA PRO A 122 8.45 -20.89 2.48
C PRO A 122 7.27 -20.25 1.74
N ARG A 123 6.10 -20.23 2.37
CA ARG A 123 4.88 -19.59 1.84
C ARG A 123 5.03 -18.09 1.59
N VAL A 124 5.91 -17.40 2.32
CA VAL A 124 6.18 -15.97 2.15
C VAL A 124 7.02 -15.74 0.91
N LEU A 125 8.08 -16.53 0.70
CA LEU A 125 8.96 -16.43 -0.48
C LEU A 125 8.21 -16.69 -1.80
N GLY A 126 7.27 -17.64 -1.78
CA GLY A 126 6.53 -18.02 -3.00
C GLY A 126 5.39 -17.06 -3.37
N ARG A 127 4.82 -16.34 -2.39
CA ARG A 127 3.55 -15.62 -2.54
C ARG A 127 3.64 -14.12 -2.27
N GLY A 128 4.57 -13.68 -1.44
CA GLY A 128 4.77 -12.27 -1.13
C GLY A 128 5.20 -11.51 -2.39
N ARG A 129 4.37 -10.57 -2.84
CA ARG A 129 4.71 -9.65 -3.93
C ARG A 129 4.69 -8.22 -3.42
N PHE A 130 5.64 -7.43 -3.86
CA PHE A 130 5.79 -6.04 -3.43
C PHE A 130 6.11 -5.15 -4.62
N VAL A 131 5.86 -3.85 -4.49
CA VAL A 131 6.13 -2.87 -5.54
C VAL A 131 7.62 -2.54 -5.51
N TYR A 132 8.27 -2.55 -6.66
CA TYR A 132 9.65 -2.10 -6.84
C TYR A 132 9.71 -0.99 -7.88
N VAL A 133 10.47 0.06 -7.58
CA VAL A 133 10.68 1.24 -8.41
C VAL A 133 12.14 1.21 -8.88
N SER A 134 12.33 1.01 -10.18
CA SER A 134 13.65 1.05 -10.81
C SER A 134 14.18 2.47 -10.94
N GLN A 135 15.48 2.60 -11.26
CA GLN A 135 16.14 3.90 -11.41
C GLN A 135 15.53 4.79 -12.50
N ASP A 136 14.92 4.19 -13.53
CA ASP A 136 14.20 4.89 -14.60
C ASP A 136 12.76 5.29 -14.21
N GLY A 137 12.37 5.07 -12.95
CA GLY A 137 11.06 5.43 -12.42
C GLY A 137 9.94 4.44 -12.75
N ARG A 138 10.24 3.30 -13.39
CA ARG A 138 9.22 2.27 -13.67
C ARG A 138 8.89 1.47 -12.41
N CYS A 139 7.60 1.15 -12.26
CA CYS A 139 7.10 0.31 -11.18
C CYS A 139 6.89 -1.12 -11.68
N ARG A 140 7.33 -2.12 -10.92
CA ARG A 140 7.07 -3.55 -11.17
C ARG A 140 6.73 -4.28 -9.88
N MET A 141 6.11 -5.45 -10.01
CA MET A 141 5.89 -6.34 -8.87
C MET A 141 7.06 -7.32 -8.75
N GLU A 142 7.71 -7.33 -7.59
CA GLU A 142 8.78 -8.28 -7.25
C GLU A 142 8.33 -9.27 -6.19
N LYS A 143 8.98 -10.45 -6.16
CA LYS A 143 8.74 -11.47 -5.15
C LYS A 143 9.75 -11.33 -4.03
N VAL A 144 9.33 -11.66 -2.80
CA VAL A 144 10.29 -11.87 -1.71
C VAL A 144 11.13 -13.10 -2.04
N VAL A 145 12.44 -12.94 -2.13
CA VAL A 145 13.36 -14.03 -2.45
C VAL A 145 14.41 -14.21 -1.36
N GLU A 146 14.95 -15.42 -1.29
CA GLU A 146 16.09 -15.70 -0.45
C GLU A 146 17.28 -14.82 -0.84
N GLY A 147 18.00 -14.34 0.18
CA GLY A 147 19.11 -13.41 0.02
C GLY A 147 18.72 -11.94 -0.07
N MET A 148 17.42 -11.60 -0.10
CA MET A 148 16.96 -10.22 -0.02
C MET A 148 17.30 -9.62 1.35
N VAL A 149 17.79 -8.37 1.36
CA VAL A 149 17.99 -7.59 2.59
C VAL A 149 16.74 -6.74 2.83
N ILE A 150 16.21 -6.79 4.04
CA ILE A 150 15.00 -6.10 4.45
C ILE A 150 15.25 -5.30 5.73
N ALA A 151 14.43 -4.27 5.96
CA ALA A 151 14.31 -3.70 7.29
C ALA A 151 13.33 -4.55 8.12
N MET A 152 13.69 -4.85 9.35
CA MET A 152 12.87 -5.60 10.29
C MET A 152 12.81 -4.86 11.63
N GLY A 153 11.64 -4.79 12.25
CA GLY A 153 11.49 -4.17 13.57
C GLY A 153 10.25 -4.65 14.32
N ARG A 154 10.28 -4.51 15.64
CA ARG A 154 9.10 -4.68 16.51
C ARG A 154 8.39 -3.34 16.66
N CYS A 155 7.06 -3.37 16.74
CA CYS A 155 6.28 -2.21 17.16
C CYS A 155 5.91 -2.33 18.65
N PRO A 156 5.98 -1.25 19.44
CA PRO A 156 6.49 0.08 19.09
C PRO A 156 8.02 0.09 18.93
N SER A 157 8.54 0.92 18.02
CA SER A 157 9.99 1.13 17.90
C SER A 157 10.48 1.98 19.06
N GLN A 158 11.46 1.46 19.82
CA GLN A 158 12.02 2.12 20.99
C GLN A 158 13.51 2.42 20.77
N GLY A 159 13.79 3.50 20.03
CA GLY A 159 15.16 3.98 19.79
C GLY A 159 15.68 3.68 18.38
N ALA A 160 16.96 3.99 18.17
CA ALA A 160 17.62 3.86 16.86
C ALA A 160 17.69 2.40 16.37
N ASP A 161 17.75 1.44 17.29
CA ASP A 161 17.86 0.01 17.00
C ASP A 161 16.50 -0.69 16.83
N GLY A 162 15.38 0.06 16.89
CA GLY A 162 14.05 -0.51 16.75
C GLY A 162 13.72 -1.00 15.34
N ALA A 163 14.55 -0.67 14.35
CA ALA A 163 14.53 -1.23 13.00
C ALA A 163 15.95 -1.58 12.55
N ILE A 164 16.17 -2.85 12.24
CA ILE A 164 17.47 -3.42 11.85
C ILE A 164 17.42 -4.01 10.46
N SER A 165 18.56 -4.00 9.77
CA SER A 165 18.69 -4.61 8.44
C SER A 165 19.04 -6.10 8.57
N MET A 166 18.23 -6.97 8.00
CA MET A 166 18.41 -8.42 8.05
C MET A 166 18.31 -9.04 6.66
N LYS A 167 19.04 -10.14 6.44
CA LYS A 167 18.97 -10.92 5.20
C LYS A 167 18.06 -12.13 5.37
N ILE A 168 17.23 -12.38 4.37
CA ILE A 168 16.27 -13.47 4.37
C ILE A 168 16.95 -14.79 3.96
N SER A 169 16.78 -15.83 4.75
CA SER A 169 16.92 -17.22 4.34
C SER A 169 15.57 -17.94 4.37
N ARG A 170 15.49 -19.07 3.68
CA ARG A 170 14.31 -19.93 3.70
C ARG A 170 14.32 -20.80 4.97
N ALA A 171 13.18 -20.93 5.65
CA ALA A 171 13.01 -21.94 6.70
C ALA A 171 12.90 -23.36 6.11
N ASP A 172 13.53 -24.33 6.77
CA ASP A 172 13.58 -25.74 6.33
C ASP A 172 12.23 -26.46 6.47
N ASP A 173 11.34 -25.96 7.33
CA ASP A 173 10.07 -26.53 7.70
C ASP A 173 8.90 -25.57 7.43
N ASP A 174 7.69 -26.12 7.42
CA ASP A 174 6.46 -25.36 7.17
C ASP A 174 5.98 -24.65 8.45
N VAL A 175 6.76 -23.66 8.88
CA VAL A 175 6.43 -22.81 10.02
C VAL A 175 5.58 -21.61 9.60
N PHE A 176 4.82 -21.08 10.56
CA PHE A 176 3.97 -19.91 10.37
C PHE A 176 4.61 -18.61 10.89
N SER A 177 5.72 -18.71 11.63
CA SER A 177 6.46 -17.62 12.28
C SER A 177 7.74 -17.24 11.51
N VAL A 178 8.23 -16.02 11.74
CA VAL A 178 9.60 -15.64 11.37
C VAL A 178 10.55 -16.11 12.47
N ARG A 179 11.71 -16.63 12.09
CA ARG A 179 12.75 -17.05 13.04
C ARG A 179 13.84 -16.02 13.10
N ILE A 180 14.04 -15.49 14.29
CA ILE A 180 15.03 -14.45 14.56
C ILE A 180 16.10 -15.00 15.51
N PRO A 181 17.34 -14.52 15.39
CA PRO A 181 18.38 -14.89 16.32
C PRO A 181 18.19 -14.17 17.67
N CYS A 182 18.55 -14.82 18.77
CA CYS A 182 18.25 -14.31 20.11
C CYS A 182 18.91 -12.96 20.43
N GLU A 183 20.03 -12.63 19.77
CA GLU A 183 20.66 -11.31 19.87
C GLU A 183 19.74 -10.17 19.39
N VAL A 184 18.87 -10.42 18.41
CA VAL A 184 17.91 -9.44 17.89
C VAL A 184 16.83 -9.10 18.92
N CYS A 185 16.48 -10.04 19.81
CA CYS A 185 15.52 -9.80 20.88
C CYS A 185 15.95 -8.65 21.80
N LYS A 186 17.26 -8.53 22.06
CA LYS A 186 17.80 -7.46 22.90
C LYS A 186 17.69 -6.08 22.23
N LEU A 187 17.83 -6.04 20.91
CA LEU A 187 17.79 -4.79 20.12
C LEU A 187 16.35 -4.31 19.90
N THR A 188 15.47 -5.25 19.57
CA THR A 188 14.07 -4.97 19.22
C THR A 188 13.14 -5.02 20.42
N ASN A 189 13.68 -5.34 21.60
CA ASN A 189 12.95 -5.68 22.81
C ASN A 189 11.95 -6.84 22.58
N ALA A 190 12.10 -7.67 21.54
CA ALA A 190 11.15 -8.73 21.24
C ALA A 190 11.21 -9.87 22.26
N ASP A 191 10.04 -10.31 22.70
CA ASP A 191 9.84 -11.55 23.42
C ASP A 191 9.15 -12.58 22.49
N PHE A 192 8.77 -13.74 23.03
CA PHE A 192 8.23 -14.85 22.23
C PHE A 192 6.85 -15.31 22.73
N ASP A 193 6.06 -14.40 23.30
CA ASP A 193 4.73 -14.71 23.84
C ASP A 193 3.58 -14.44 22.84
N GLY A 194 3.92 -14.05 21.61
CA GLY A 194 2.95 -13.64 20.58
C GLY A 194 3.41 -12.43 19.78
N ASP A 195 4.55 -11.84 20.14
CA ASP A 195 5.16 -10.73 19.44
C ASP A 195 5.27 -10.91 17.92
N GLU A 196 4.98 -9.82 17.20
CA GLU A 196 5.10 -9.77 15.75
C GLU A 196 6.29 -8.91 15.32
N MET A 197 7.02 -9.39 14.31
CA MET A 197 8.00 -8.59 13.60
C MET A 197 7.37 -8.01 12.33
N SER A 198 7.55 -6.71 12.14
CA SER A 198 7.26 -6.04 10.87
C SER A 198 8.48 -6.11 9.97
N MET A 199 8.26 -6.50 8.72
CA MET A 199 9.30 -6.67 7.71
C MET A 199 8.96 -5.82 6.49
N LEU A 200 9.95 -5.06 6.03
CA LEU A 200 9.82 -4.07 4.97
C LEU A 200 10.85 -4.37 3.87
N PRO A 201 10.44 -5.03 2.78
CA PRO A 201 11.23 -5.12 1.57
C PRO A 201 11.54 -3.74 1.00
N SER A 202 12.76 -3.54 0.51
CA SER A 202 13.14 -2.32 -0.18
C SER A 202 12.27 -2.09 -1.43
N ILE A 203 11.80 -0.85 -1.57
CA ILE A 203 11.01 -0.43 -2.73
C ILE A 203 11.89 0.02 -3.90
N SER A 204 13.17 0.32 -3.67
CA SER A 204 14.05 0.86 -4.71
C SER A 204 15.47 0.33 -4.59
N GLU A 205 16.26 0.50 -5.65
CA GLU A 205 17.68 0.15 -5.62
C GLU A 205 18.46 0.96 -4.58
N ALA A 206 18.15 2.25 -4.43
CA ALA A 206 18.79 3.10 -3.42
C ALA A 206 18.53 2.58 -2.01
N ALA A 207 17.27 2.25 -1.69
CA ALA A 207 16.92 1.66 -0.40
C ALA A 207 17.58 0.29 -0.20
N THR A 208 17.67 -0.52 -1.27
CA THR A 208 18.35 -1.82 -1.21
C THR A 208 19.83 -1.66 -0.86
N ARG A 209 20.51 -0.69 -1.47
CA ARG A 209 21.92 -0.37 -1.18
C ARG A 209 22.09 0.10 0.26
N GLU A 210 21.26 1.03 0.71
CA GLU A 210 21.29 1.57 2.08
C GLU A 210 21.12 0.45 3.14
N LEU A 211 20.14 -0.43 2.95
CA LEU A 211 19.94 -1.58 3.83
C LEU A 211 21.13 -2.56 3.78
N SER A 212 21.69 -2.79 2.60
CA SER A 212 22.83 -3.70 2.42
C SER A 212 24.10 -3.16 3.09
N ASP A 213 24.31 -1.84 3.07
CA ASP A 213 25.43 -1.16 3.75
C ASP A 213 25.27 -1.18 5.28
N CYS A 214 24.03 -1.21 5.76
CA CYS A 214 23.71 -1.32 7.19
C CYS A 214 23.75 -2.77 7.71
N TRP A 215 23.48 -3.76 6.85
CA TRP A 215 23.38 -5.17 7.24
C TRP A 215 24.64 -5.72 7.93
N LYS A 216 25.83 -5.26 7.55
CA LYS A 216 27.11 -5.72 8.13
C LYS A 216 27.43 -5.15 9.53
N LYS A 217 26.53 -4.35 10.10
CA LYS A 217 26.79 -3.61 11.36
C LYS A 217 26.08 -4.22 12.58
N VAL A 218 25.37 -5.33 12.42
CA VAL A 218 24.63 -6.05 13.49
C VAL A 218 25.39 -7.27 13.95
#